data_AF-A0A7U3UTB7-F1
#
_entry.id   AF-A0A7U3UTB7-F1
#
_cell.length_a   1.000
_cell.length_b   1.000
_cell.length_c   1.000
_cell.angle_alpha   90.00
_cell.angle_beta   90.00
_cell.angle_gamma   90.00
#
_symmetry.space_group_name_H-M   'P 1'
#
loop_
_entity.id
_entity.type
_entity.pdbx_description
1 polymer ?
#
loop_
_entity_poly.entity_id
_entity_poly.type
_entity_poly.pdbx_seq_one_letter_code
_entity_poly.pdbx_strand_id
1 'polypeptide(L)'
;MATKKFTLNSTPHEAEIGSATYLFEPEILGDEFLDRYERLQEANRRLNLDPANMADTDLSKVREATVAMRVFLASLMLPESAHEFARWDVVVGGKVVSSHPNPEEAGAAAAKRKGATVADAGTRYPDRVLVELMEWVVELYGGNRPPTSSSGSAPASPPPGRRGRGVSPSKASMSTRGR
;
A
#
# COMPACT_ATOMS: atom_id res chain seq x y z
N MET A 1 22.42 -6.43 33.65
CA MET A 1 21.24 -6.59 32.77
C MET A 1 21.55 -5.87 31.46
N ALA A 2 21.26 -6.49 30.32
CA ALA A 2 21.41 -5.84 29.02
C ALA A 2 20.12 -5.13 28.64
N THR A 3 20.20 -3.84 28.29
CA THR A 3 19.06 -3.04 27.81
C THR A 3 19.22 -2.80 26.32
N LYS A 4 18.18 -3.12 25.54
CA LYS A 4 18.10 -2.82 24.10
C LYS A 4 16.90 -1.90 23.86
N LYS A 5 17.11 -0.84 23.07
CA LYS A 5 16.06 0.11 22.68
C LYS A 5 15.61 -0.18 21.25
N PHE A 6 14.31 0.00 21.00
CA PHE A 6 13.67 -0.11 19.70
C PHE A 6 12.88 1.17 19.45
N THR A 7 12.71 1.54 18.18
CA THR A 7 11.94 2.71 17.75
C THR A 7 10.69 2.20 17.04
N LEU A 8 9.55 2.81 17.35
CA LEU A 8 8.27 2.57 16.68
C LEU A 8 7.86 3.84 15.96
N ASN A 9 7.23 3.71 14.79
CA ASN A 9 6.58 4.85 14.16
C ASN A 9 5.40 5.29 15.03
N SER A 10 5.23 6.61 15.18
CA SER A 10 4.16 7.21 15.97
C SER A 10 3.37 8.29 15.21
N THR A 11 3.84 8.62 14.00
CA THR A 11 3.19 9.56 13.11
C THR A 11 2.45 8.78 12.03
N PRO A 12 1.18 9.12 11.74
CA PRO A 12 0.44 8.52 10.63
C PRO A 12 1.20 8.66 9.30
N HIS A 13 1.05 7.66 8.43
CA HIS A 13 1.57 7.78 7.06
C HIS A 13 0.55 8.53 6.21
N GLU A 14 1.03 9.40 5.32
CA GLU A 14 0.16 10.27 4.52
C GLU A 14 0.20 9.86 3.06
N ALA A 15 -0.98 9.66 2.47
CA ALA A 15 -1.14 9.46 1.03
C ALA A 15 -1.87 10.65 0.43
N GLU A 16 -1.18 11.40 -0.43
CA GLU A 16 -1.76 12.54 -1.16
C GLU A 16 -2.28 12.10 -2.53
N ILE A 17 -3.57 12.30 -2.77
CA ILE A 17 -4.24 11.94 -4.02
C ILE A 17 -4.96 13.15 -4.60
N GLY A 18 -4.28 13.87 -5.48
CA GLY A 18 -4.79 15.13 -6.02
C GLY A 18 -4.92 16.18 -4.93
N SER A 19 -6.16 16.47 -4.50
CA SER A 19 -6.44 17.45 -3.43
C SER A 19 -6.83 16.80 -2.09
N ALA A 20 -6.85 15.46 -2.01
CA ALA A 20 -7.21 14.73 -0.79
C ALA A 20 -5.95 14.17 -0.13
N THR A 21 -5.94 14.17 1.21
CA THR A 21 -4.88 13.55 2.02
C THR A 21 -5.52 12.49 2.90
N TYR A 22 -5.06 11.26 2.79
CA TYR A 22 -5.51 10.15 3.62
C TYR A 22 -4.41 9.74 4.60
N LEU A 23 -4.79 9.57 5.86
CA LEU A 23 -3.91 9.19 6.95
C LEU A 23 -4.05 7.70 7.22
N PHE A 24 -2.92 7.01 7.29
CA PHE A 24 -2.81 5.58 7.61
C PHE A 24 -2.24 5.37 9.01
N GLU A 25 -2.56 4.23 9.62
CA GLU A 25 -2.08 3.88 10.96
C GLU A 25 -0.55 3.94 11.05
N PRO A 26 0.05 4.56 12.09
CA PRO A 26 1.50 4.72 12.16
C PRO A 26 2.26 3.38 12.17
N GLU A 27 1.71 2.38 12.86
CA GLU A 27 2.21 1.02 12.96
C GLU A 27 1.03 0.06 12.97
N ILE A 28 1.21 -1.10 12.37
CA ILE A 28 0.23 -2.19 12.38
C ILE A 28 0.98 -3.46 12.77
N LEU A 29 0.38 -4.28 13.63
CA LEU A 29 0.97 -5.57 13.95
C LEU A 29 0.95 -6.46 12.70
N GLY A 30 2.06 -7.17 12.45
CA GLY A 30 2.22 -7.94 11.21
C GLY A 30 1.15 -9.02 11.02
N ASP A 31 0.65 -9.62 12.10
CA ASP A 31 -0.48 -10.55 12.10
C ASP A 31 -1.79 -9.86 11.70
N GLU A 32 -2.09 -8.69 12.27
CA GLU A 32 -3.26 -7.90 11.88
C GLU A 32 -3.23 -7.51 10.39
N PHE A 33 -2.06 -7.12 9.87
CA PHE A 33 -1.91 -6.83 8.45
C PHE A 33 -2.18 -8.06 7.59
N LEU A 34 -1.62 -9.22 7.97
CA LEU A 34 -1.81 -10.47 7.24
C LEU A 34 -3.29 -10.92 7.27
N ASP A 35 -3.97 -10.77 8.40
CA ASP A 35 -5.40 -11.08 8.52
C ASP A 35 -6.25 -10.17 7.61
N ARG A 36 -5.95 -8.86 7.58
CA ARG A 36 -6.62 -7.91 6.68
C ARG A 36 -6.33 -8.26 5.21
N TYR A 37 -5.10 -8.62 4.88
CA TYR A 37 -4.68 -8.97 3.52
C TYR A 37 -5.26 -10.31 3.05
N GLU A 38 -5.40 -11.30 3.94
CA GLU A 38 -6.04 -12.58 3.63
C GLU A 38 -7.49 -12.39 3.21
N ARG A 39 -8.25 -11.50 3.85
CA ARG A 39 -9.64 -11.17 3.46
C ARG A 39 -9.72 -10.64 2.02
N LEU A 40 -8.76 -9.81 1.61
CA LEU A 40 -8.66 -9.34 0.23
C LEU A 40 -8.36 -10.50 -0.74
N GLN A 41 -7.42 -11.37 -0.38
CA GLN A 41 -7.06 -12.53 -1.19
C GLN A 41 -8.24 -13.51 -1.32
N GLU A 42 -9.00 -13.73 -0.25
CA GLU A 42 -10.24 -14.51 -0.28
C GLU A 42 -11.27 -13.91 -1.23
N ALA A 43 -11.50 -12.60 -1.17
CA ALA A 43 -12.40 -11.92 -2.09
C ALA A 43 -11.97 -12.15 -3.55
N ASN A 44 -10.69 -11.95 -3.86
CA ASN A 44 -10.16 -12.18 -5.22
C ASN A 44 -10.25 -13.64 -5.67
N ARG A 45 -9.97 -14.60 -4.78
CA ARG A 45 -10.13 -16.04 -5.06
C ARG A 45 -11.57 -16.42 -5.38
N ARG A 46 -12.55 -15.90 -4.62
CA ARG A 46 -13.99 -16.12 -4.88
C ARG A 46 -14.42 -15.63 -6.25
N LEU A 47 -13.82 -14.54 -6.71
CA LEU A 47 -14.11 -13.95 -8.01
C LEU A 47 -13.49 -14.71 -9.18
N ASN A 48 -12.55 -15.62 -8.91
CA ASN A 48 -11.81 -16.39 -9.92
C ASN A 48 -11.19 -15.48 -10.99
N LEU A 49 -10.59 -14.36 -10.54
CA LEU A 49 -9.90 -13.43 -11.41
C LEU A 49 -8.58 -14.05 -11.85
N ASP A 50 -8.43 -14.29 -13.15
CA ASP A 50 -7.14 -14.67 -13.73
C ASP A 50 -6.39 -13.41 -14.14
N PRO A 51 -5.28 -13.04 -13.46
CA PRO A 51 -4.49 -11.88 -13.84
C PRO A 51 -3.88 -12.01 -15.25
N ALA A 52 -3.78 -13.22 -15.81
CA ALA A 52 -3.32 -13.44 -17.17
C ALA A 52 -4.43 -13.25 -18.23
N ASN A 53 -5.71 -13.22 -17.84
CA ASN A 53 -6.82 -13.13 -18.80
C ASN A 53 -7.93 -12.16 -18.36
N MET A 54 -7.55 -10.90 -18.12
CA MET A 54 -8.48 -9.84 -17.72
C MET A 54 -9.47 -9.41 -18.82
N ALA A 55 -9.19 -9.67 -20.10
CA ALA A 55 -10.04 -9.27 -21.21
C ALA A 55 -11.37 -10.04 -21.27
N ASP A 56 -11.38 -11.30 -20.82
CA ASP A 56 -12.56 -12.18 -20.77
C ASP A 56 -13.25 -12.14 -19.40
N THR A 57 -12.78 -11.29 -18.49
CA THR A 57 -13.29 -11.22 -17.12
C THR A 57 -14.60 -10.43 -17.08
N ASP A 58 -15.60 -10.97 -16.38
CA ASP A 58 -16.85 -10.27 -16.13
C ASP A 58 -16.61 -8.95 -15.38
N LEU A 59 -17.10 -7.84 -15.96
CA LEU A 59 -17.00 -6.50 -15.39
C LEU A 59 -17.61 -6.39 -13.99
N SER A 60 -18.58 -7.25 -13.66
CA SER A 60 -19.14 -7.33 -12.30
C SER A 60 -18.07 -7.74 -11.29
N LYS A 61 -17.25 -8.74 -11.63
CA LYS A 61 -16.16 -9.26 -10.78
C LYS A 61 -15.04 -8.26 -10.62
N VAL A 62 -14.70 -7.52 -11.68
CA VAL A 62 -13.69 -6.44 -11.61
C VAL A 62 -14.16 -5.36 -10.63
N ARG A 63 -15.44 -4.99 -10.66
CA ARG A 63 -16.02 -4.04 -9.71
C ARG A 63 -15.99 -4.56 -8.28
N GLU A 64 -16.32 -5.83 -8.05
CA GLU A 64 -16.28 -6.44 -6.73
C GLU A 64 -14.85 -6.49 -6.16
N ALA A 65 -13.85 -6.83 -6.97
CA ALA A 65 -12.45 -6.81 -6.55
C ALA A 65 -11.97 -5.38 -6.23
N THR A 66 -12.40 -4.40 -7.02
CA THR A 66 -12.08 -2.98 -6.75
C THR A 66 -12.68 -2.53 -5.42
N VAL A 67 -13.90 -2.95 -5.11
CA VAL A 67 -14.54 -2.69 -3.81
C VAL A 67 -13.79 -3.38 -2.67
N ALA A 68 -13.41 -4.65 -2.83
CA ALA A 68 -12.62 -5.36 -1.83
C ALA A 68 -11.27 -4.69 -1.56
N MET A 69 -10.59 -4.23 -2.61
CA MET A 69 -9.35 -3.46 -2.50
C MET A 69 -9.56 -2.14 -1.75
N ARG A 70 -10.65 -1.40 -2.03
CA ARG A 70 -10.97 -0.16 -1.30
C ARG A 70 -11.25 -0.42 0.18
N VAL A 71 -12.00 -1.46 0.51
CA VAL A 71 -12.29 -1.86 1.90
C VAL A 71 -11.00 -2.23 2.62
N PHE A 72 -10.10 -2.99 1.97
CA PHE A 72 -8.79 -3.31 2.54
C PHE A 72 -7.97 -2.06 2.82
N LEU A 73 -7.80 -1.17 1.84
CA LEU A 73 -7.04 0.07 2.01
C LEU A 73 -7.62 0.95 3.14
N ALA A 74 -8.95 1.11 3.17
CA ALA A 74 -9.62 1.86 4.24
C ALA A 74 -9.44 1.22 5.62
N SER A 75 -9.29 -0.10 5.71
CA SER A 75 -9.06 -0.78 6.98
C SER A 75 -7.71 -0.44 7.61
N LEU A 76 -6.76 0.12 6.86
CA LEU A 76 -5.44 0.55 7.32
C LEU A 76 -5.36 2.07 7.54
N MET A 77 -6.45 2.77 7.24
CA MET A 77 -6.57 4.21 7.41
C MET A 77 -7.06 4.56 8.83
N LEU A 78 -6.77 5.78 9.26
CA LEU A 78 -7.44 6.38 10.41
C LEU A 78 -8.96 6.50 10.13
N PRO A 79 -9.82 6.46 11.18
CA PRO A 79 -11.27 6.42 11.00
C PRO A 79 -11.85 7.52 10.10
N GLU A 80 -11.32 8.74 10.20
CA GLU A 80 -11.76 9.88 9.40
C GLU A 80 -11.42 9.68 7.91
N SER A 81 -10.19 9.25 7.63
CA SER A 81 -9.73 8.96 6.27
C SER A 81 -10.45 7.76 5.67
N ALA A 82 -10.67 6.70 6.46
CA ALA A 82 -11.42 5.52 6.04
C ALA A 82 -12.86 5.87 5.66
N HIS A 83 -13.53 6.71 6.45
CA HIS A 83 -14.90 7.13 6.19
C HIS A 83 -15.04 8.02 4.94
N GLU A 84 -14.05 8.85 4.62
CA GLU A 84 -14.04 9.60 3.37
C GLU A 84 -13.71 8.71 2.16
N PHE A 85 -12.76 7.78 2.34
CA PHE A 85 -12.27 6.93 1.26
C PHE A 85 -13.27 5.83 0.86
N ALA A 86 -13.86 5.13 1.83
CA ALA A 86 -14.70 3.96 1.60
C ALA A 86 -15.90 3.95 2.56
N ARG A 87 -17.02 4.48 2.08
CA ARG A 87 -18.28 4.57 2.83
C ARG A 87 -19.45 4.11 1.99
N TRP A 88 -20.30 3.29 2.61
CA TRP A 88 -21.55 2.84 2.03
C TRP A 88 -22.74 3.32 2.86
N ASP A 89 -23.56 4.15 2.23
CA ASP A 89 -24.75 4.72 2.85
C ASP A 89 -25.97 3.83 2.58
N VAL A 90 -26.74 3.57 3.62
CA VAL A 90 -28.06 2.97 3.52
C VAL A 90 -29.07 4.08 3.37
N VAL A 91 -29.72 4.14 2.21
CA VAL A 91 -30.65 5.19 1.82
C VAL A 91 -32.07 4.64 1.83
N VAL A 92 -33.00 5.34 2.49
CA VAL A 92 -34.44 5.02 2.48
C VAL A 92 -35.20 6.25 2.03
N GLY A 93 -35.97 6.13 0.94
CA GLY A 93 -36.75 7.25 0.41
C GLY A 93 -35.91 8.50 0.11
N GLY A 94 -34.67 8.32 -0.36
CA GLY A 94 -33.73 9.40 -0.68
C GLY A 94 -32.99 10.01 0.51
N LYS A 95 -33.17 9.51 1.74
CA LYS A 95 -32.45 9.97 2.93
C LYS A 95 -31.45 8.92 3.43
N VAL A 96 -30.24 9.35 3.77
CA VAL A 96 -29.23 8.50 4.43
C VAL A 96 -29.69 8.20 5.85
N VAL A 97 -29.76 6.91 6.20
CA VAL A 97 -30.22 6.42 7.50
C VAL A 97 -29.06 5.87 8.33
N SER A 98 -28.03 5.33 7.68
CA SER A 98 -26.81 4.85 8.33
C SER A 98 -25.68 4.73 7.31
N SER A 99 -24.44 4.92 7.74
CA SER A 99 -23.23 4.77 6.93
C SER A 99 -22.37 3.64 7.50
N HIS A 100 -21.75 2.84 6.64
CA HIS A 100 -20.96 1.66 7.02
C HIS A 100 -19.63 1.62 6.26
N PRO A 101 -18.57 1.02 6.84
CA PRO A 101 -17.24 0.95 6.24
C PRO A 101 -17.11 -0.13 5.16
N ASN A 102 -18.11 -0.99 4.98
CA ASN A 102 -18.10 -2.02 3.94
C ASN A 102 -19.51 -2.27 3.38
N PRO A 103 -19.61 -2.75 2.13
CA PRO A 103 -20.90 -2.99 1.48
C PRO A 103 -21.70 -4.14 2.10
N GLU A 104 -21.06 -5.11 2.73
CA GLU A 104 -21.73 -6.27 3.34
C GLU A 104 -22.56 -5.84 4.57
N GLU A 105 -21.96 -5.04 5.46
CA GLU A 105 -22.64 -4.46 6.62
C GLU A 105 -23.75 -3.49 6.19
N ALA A 106 -23.48 -2.65 5.20
CA ALA A 106 -24.51 -1.77 4.62
C ALA A 106 -25.68 -2.58 4.04
N GLY A 107 -25.38 -3.68 3.33
CA GLY A 107 -26.37 -4.60 2.78
C GLY A 107 -27.22 -5.27 3.86
N ALA A 108 -26.58 -5.76 4.92
CA ALA A 108 -27.27 -6.35 6.07
C ALA A 108 -28.16 -5.32 6.80
N ALA A 109 -27.72 -4.06 6.89
CA ALA A 109 -28.50 -2.96 7.48
C ALA A 109 -29.65 -2.50 6.57
N ALA A 110 -29.47 -2.55 5.24
CA ALA A 110 -30.52 -2.26 4.27
C ALA A 110 -31.59 -3.36 4.26
N ALA A 111 -31.20 -4.64 4.32
CA ALA A 111 -32.14 -5.77 4.31
C ALA A 111 -33.16 -5.74 5.47
N LYS A 112 -32.81 -5.11 6.60
CA LYS A 112 -33.69 -4.91 7.76
C LYS A 112 -34.74 -3.82 7.55
N ARG A 113 -34.72 -3.10 6.44
CA ARG A 113 -35.55 -1.91 6.18
C ARG A 113 -36.24 -2.01 4.82
N LYS A 114 -37.56 -1.84 4.80
CA LYS A 114 -38.33 -1.89 3.54
C LYS A 114 -37.98 -0.68 2.66
N GLY A 115 -37.57 -0.94 1.42
CA GLY A 115 -37.24 0.09 0.44
C GLY A 115 -35.88 0.77 0.69
N ALA A 116 -35.00 0.15 1.46
CA ALA A 116 -33.62 0.61 1.62
C ALA A 116 -32.75 0.16 0.43
N THR A 117 -31.85 1.05 0.01
CA THR A 117 -30.80 0.76 -0.97
C THR A 117 -29.44 1.11 -0.39
N VAL A 118 -28.40 0.47 -0.91
CA VAL A 118 -27.01 0.79 -0.55
C VAL A 118 -26.40 1.66 -1.65
N ALA A 119 -25.81 2.78 -1.27
CA ALA A 119 -25.08 3.68 -2.16
C ALA A 119 -23.62 3.78 -1.71
N ASP A 120 -22.70 3.57 -2.64
CA ASP A 120 -21.28 3.87 -2.42
C ASP A 120 -21.10 5.38 -2.42
N ALA A 121 -20.86 5.93 -1.23
CA ALA A 121 -20.75 7.34 -0.93
C ALA A 121 -19.32 7.76 -0.56
N GLY A 122 -18.35 6.84 -0.68
CA GLY A 122 -16.92 7.13 -0.54
C GLY A 122 -16.32 7.68 -1.83
N THR A 123 -15.13 8.27 -1.73
CA THR A 123 -14.43 8.83 -2.90
C THR A 123 -13.98 7.73 -3.85
N ARG A 124 -14.23 7.93 -5.16
CA ARG A 124 -13.84 7.00 -6.22
C ARG A 124 -12.57 7.48 -6.90
N TYR A 125 -11.60 6.56 -6.96
CA TYR A 125 -10.33 6.77 -7.64
C TYR A 125 -10.18 5.85 -8.84
N PRO A 126 -9.40 6.25 -9.86
CA PRO A 126 -9.01 5.35 -10.93
C PRO A 126 -8.26 4.12 -10.38
N ASP A 127 -8.46 2.96 -11.01
CA ASP A 127 -7.87 1.69 -10.55
C ASP A 127 -6.34 1.76 -10.42
N ARG A 128 -5.66 2.49 -11.32
CA ARG A 128 -4.21 2.72 -11.24
C ARG A 128 -3.77 3.29 -9.88
N VAL A 129 -4.55 4.22 -9.32
CA VAL A 129 -4.23 4.88 -8.04
C VAL A 129 -4.43 3.89 -6.90
N LEU A 130 -5.48 3.08 -6.96
CA LEU A 130 -5.74 2.06 -5.94
C LEU A 130 -4.66 0.97 -5.92
N VAL A 131 -4.14 0.59 -7.09
CA VAL A 131 -3.02 -0.36 -7.21
C VAL A 131 -1.72 0.25 -6.69
N GLU A 132 -1.41 1.50 -7.03
CA GLU A 132 -0.24 2.21 -6.49
C GLU A 132 -0.29 2.33 -4.96
N LEU A 133 -1.47 2.65 -4.39
CA LEU A 133 -1.66 2.66 -2.94
C LEU A 133 -1.47 1.29 -2.30
N MET A 134 -1.95 0.23 -2.96
CA MET A 134 -1.77 -1.15 -2.49
C MET A 134 -0.29 -1.51 -2.41
N GLU A 135 0.47 -1.20 -3.46
CA GLU A 135 1.92 -1.45 -3.51
C GLU A 135 2.63 -0.73 -2.36
N TRP A 136 2.33 0.57 -2.19
CA TRP A 136 2.89 1.38 -1.10
C TRP A 136 2.56 0.83 0.29
N VAL A 137 1.31 0.43 0.53
CA VAL A 137 0.88 -0.18 1.79
C VAL A 137 1.58 -1.50 2.08
N VAL A 138 1.80 -2.33 1.05
CA VAL A 138 2.53 -3.59 1.18
C VAL A 138 4.00 -3.33 1.51
N GLU A 139 4.59 -2.28 0.94
CA GLU A 139 5.94 -1.83 1.31
C GLU A 139 6.00 -1.34 2.76
N LEU A 140 5.02 -0.55 3.20
CA LEU A 140 4.96 0.00 4.55
C LEU A 140 4.79 -1.07 5.63
N TYR A 141 3.79 -1.95 5.50
CA TYR A 141 3.39 -2.87 6.59
C TYR A 141 3.72 -4.34 6.32
N GLY A 142 3.95 -4.74 5.06
CA GLY A 142 4.18 -6.13 4.69
C GLY A 142 5.55 -6.68 5.09
N GLY A 143 6.45 -5.82 5.56
CA GLY A 143 7.84 -6.15 5.88
C GLY A 143 8.66 -6.50 4.63
N ASN A 144 9.99 -6.47 4.74
CA ASN A 144 10.95 -6.70 3.64
C ASN A 144 10.69 -8.00 2.84
N ARG A 145 9.79 -7.93 1.85
CA ARG A 145 9.92 -8.69 0.61
C ARG A 145 11.00 -7.98 -0.22
N PRO A 146 11.94 -8.71 -0.86
CA PRO A 146 12.93 -8.09 -1.72
C PRO A 146 12.22 -7.16 -2.72
N PRO A 147 12.69 -5.92 -2.90
CA PRO A 147 12.00 -4.98 -3.78
C PRO A 147 12.09 -5.53 -5.20
N THR A 148 10.97 -5.99 -5.76
CA THR A 148 10.87 -6.11 -7.20
C THR A 148 10.68 -4.69 -7.74
N SER A 149 11.82 -4.03 -7.96
CA SER A 149 12.01 -2.81 -8.76
C SER A 149 11.13 -1.61 -8.43
N SER A 150 11.60 -0.75 -7.53
CA SER A 150 11.20 0.66 -7.52
C SER A 150 11.91 1.41 -8.66
N SER A 151 11.14 2.10 -9.51
CA SER A 151 11.66 2.98 -10.58
C SER A 151 11.87 4.43 -10.12
N GLY A 152 11.74 4.71 -8.82
CA GLY A 152 11.85 6.06 -8.26
C GLY A 152 12.74 6.07 -7.03
N SER A 153 14.05 6.16 -7.21
CA SER A 153 14.96 6.56 -6.14
C SER A 153 16.15 7.30 -6.75
N ALA A 154 16.53 8.40 -6.09
CA ALA A 154 17.56 9.34 -6.48
C ALA A 154 18.85 8.65 -6.98
N PRO A 155 19.56 9.23 -7.96
CA PRO A 155 20.81 8.66 -8.44
C PRO A 155 21.77 8.44 -7.25
N ALA A 156 22.29 7.22 -7.15
CA ALA A 156 23.24 6.83 -6.12
C ALA A 156 24.37 7.86 -6.05
N SER A 157 24.70 8.29 -4.83
CA SER A 157 25.84 9.20 -4.61
C SER A 157 27.10 8.60 -5.25
N PRO A 158 27.92 9.42 -5.96
CA PRO A 158 29.12 8.92 -6.61
C PRO A 158 30.02 8.19 -5.60
N PRO A 159 30.62 7.04 -5.99
CA PRO A 159 31.49 6.30 -5.11
C PRO A 159 32.66 7.18 -4.63
N PRO A 160 33.05 7.12 -3.34
CA PRO A 160 34.18 7.88 -2.84
C PRO A 160 35.43 7.54 -3.64
N GLY A 161 36.10 8.57 -4.15
CA GLY A 161 37.25 8.46 -5.04
C GLY A 161 38.28 7.46 -4.53
N ARG A 162 38.70 6.54 -5.41
CA ARG A 162 39.76 5.57 -5.14
C ARG A 162 41.03 6.35 -4.77
N ARG A 163 41.58 6.13 -3.57
CA ARG A 163 42.90 6.66 -3.20
C ARG A 163 43.92 6.20 -4.24
N GLY A 164 44.45 7.16 -5.01
CA GLY A 164 45.52 6.92 -5.95
C GLY A 164 46.72 6.33 -5.20
N ARG A 165 47.17 5.15 -5.64
CA ARG A 165 48.47 4.62 -5.27
C ARG A 165 49.49 5.54 -5.94
N GLY A 166 49.90 6.58 -5.22
CA GLY A 166 51.00 7.44 -5.62
C GLY A 166 52.22 6.57 -5.84
N VAL A 167 52.73 6.57 -7.07
CA VAL A 167 54.00 5.95 -7.40
C VAL A 167 55.07 6.85 -6.77
N SER A 168 55.67 6.38 -5.68
CA SER A 168 56.81 7.05 -5.05
C SER A 168 57.95 7.22 -6.06
N PRO A 169 58.53 8.43 -6.19
CA PRO A 169 59.72 8.64 -6.99
C PRO A 169 60.96 8.39 -6.12
N SER A 170 61.73 7.34 -6.42
CA SER A 170 63.06 7.19 -5.82
C SER A 170 64.05 6.54 -6.78
N LYS A 171 64.85 7.44 -7.35
CA LYS A 171 66.31 7.40 -7.51
C LYS A 171 66.96 6.15 -8.13
N ALA A 172 67.57 6.41 -9.28
CA ALA A 172 68.66 5.66 -9.87
C ALA A 172 69.78 5.33 -8.87
N SER A 173 70.33 4.12 -9.00
CA SER A 173 71.70 3.80 -8.60
C SER A 173 72.25 2.74 -9.57
N MET A 174 73.38 3.09 -10.19
CA MET A 174 74.17 2.30 -11.13
C MET A 174 74.57 0.93 -10.56
N SER A 175 74.69 -0.08 -11.42
CA SER A 175 75.62 -1.20 -11.17
C SER A 175 76.74 -1.16 -12.21
N THR A 176 77.96 -1.13 -11.69
CA THR A 176 79.22 -1.16 -12.44
C THR A 176 79.78 -2.58 -12.39
N ARG A 177 79.94 -3.18 -13.58
CA ARG A 177 81.07 -4.02 -14.07
C ARG A 177 81.54 -5.27 -13.29
N GLY A 178 81.57 -6.40 -14.02
CA GLY A 178 82.81 -7.14 -14.28
C GLY A 178 82.85 -8.63 -13.91
N ARG A 179 83.01 -9.51 -14.92
CA ARG A 179 84.23 -10.30 -15.13
C ARG A 179 84.28 -10.85 -16.56
#